data_AF-A0A9D8IQM4-F1
#
_entry.id   AF-A0A9D8IQM4-F1
#
_cell.length_a   1.000
_cell.length_b   1.000
_cell.length_c   1.000
_cell.angle_alpha   90.00
_cell.angle_beta   90.00
_cell.angle_gamma   90.00
#
_symmetry.space_group_name_H-M   'P 1'
#
loop_
_entity.id
_entity.type
_entity.pdbx_description
1 polymer ?
#
loop_
_entity_poly.entity_id
_entity_poly.type
_entity_poly.pdbx_seq_one_letter_code
_entity_poly.pdbx_strand_id
1 'polypeptide(L)'
;MNDSNHGEAFDPRRLFRVHRLFAAVPMALRPGALLLATFLVLVLSLGGRLWDGLRGPVVEPPGLLRPVPTEATRNAVRTRLFAITSEFVPRDERPADLQINAVDAAWLSSELETRRRDAHDRGETSLVDRLTRARLEVDETLSPRGAFASTSLAVSVLLDRIVQGVVTLAPMESIEAFGLLVLDLPADLWRRDRGFVVIFGIFAFMLLSIGGGALCRMTAIAIAERPALPPSDAMSFSLSRWTSFAFAELLPPLFVGGLFLVGGIAALLMRVPVLDMIGGVLYGVALFLGFLAALAGILWAVGLPLSTPAGACDGADMIESNQRAWAYLLRRPLLALGYLGAGIVAWALGLF
;
A
#
# COMPACT_ATOMS: atom_id res chain seq x y z
N MET A 1 46.70 8.79 30.54
CA MET A 1 46.77 8.91 29.06
C MET A 1 47.57 7.74 28.54
N ASN A 2 46.89 6.66 28.14
CA ASN A 2 47.53 5.52 27.51
C ASN A 2 46.61 5.13 26.35
N ASP A 3 46.92 5.67 25.18
CA ASP A 3 46.24 5.41 23.91
C ASP A 3 46.60 4.00 23.42
N SER A 4 45.91 2.99 23.92
CA SER A 4 45.84 1.70 23.23
C SER A 4 44.73 1.75 22.20
N ASN A 5 44.95 2.53 21.14
CA ASN A 5 44.15 2.55 19.92
C ASN A 5 44.53 1.30 19.11
N HIS A 6 44.22 0.12 19.65
CA HIS A 6 44.30 -1.12 18.89
C HIS A 6 43.23 -1.04 17.80
N GLY A 7 43.68 -1.03 16.54
CA GLY A 7 42.79 -1.19 15.39
C GLY A 7 41.96 -2.44 15.61
N GLU A 8 40.70 -2.26 15.99
CA GLU A 8 39.71 -3.33 15.98
C GLU A 8 39.68 -3.86 14.55
N ALA A 9 40.33 -5.00 14.34
CA ALA A 9 40.27 -5.73 13.09
C ALA A 9 38.79 -5.88 12.74
N PHE A 10 38.40 -5.33 11.59
CA PHE A 10 37.05 -5.40 11.06
C PHE A 10 36.62 -6.87 11.03
N ASP A 11 35.79 -7.29 11.98
CA ASP A 11 35.21 -8.63 12.02
C ASP A 11 33.89 -8.62 11.24
N PRO A 12 33.87 -9.08 9.98
CA PRO A 12 32.65 -9.09 9.17
C PRO A 12 31.53 -9.94 9.82
N ARG A 13 31.86 -10.87 10.71
CA ARG A 13 30.86 -11.70 11.42
C ARG A 13 30.07 -10.91 12.46
N ARG A 14 30.64 -9.84 13.04
CA ARG A 14 29.91 -8.92 13.92
C ARG A 14 29.00 -7.96 13.14
N LEU A 15 29.38 -7.62 11.92
CA LEU A 15 28.62 -6.71 11.05
C LEU A 15 27.40 -7.35 10.41
N PHE A 16 27.48 -8.63 10.04
CA PHE A 16 26.37 -9.34 9.41
C PHE A 16 25.67 -10.27 10.40
N ARG A 17 24.96 -9.71 11.38
CA ARG A 17 23.99 -10.46 12.21
C ARG A 17 22.68 -10.70 11.46
N VAL A 18 22.77 -11.06 10.18
CA VAL A 18 21.62 -11.30 9.29
C VAL A 18 20.74 -12.43 9.84
N HIS A 19 21.32 -13.40 10.54
CA HIS A 19 20.56 -14.44 11.25
C HIS A 19 19.53 -13.87 12.24
N ARG A 20 19.80 -12.72 12.88
CA ARG A 20 18.85 -12.08 13.80
C ARG A 20 17.68 -11.42 13.07
N LEU A 21 17.87 -10.98 11.83
CA LEU A 21 16.78 -10.48 10.99
C LEU A 21 15.84 -11.60 10.59
N PHE A 22 16.38 -12.75 10.18
CA PHE A 22 15.56 -13.93 9.91
C PHE A 22 14.84 -14.42 11.17
N ALA A 23 15.45 -14.30 12.36
CA ALA A 23 14.78 -14.60 13.62
C ALA A 23 13.62 -13.63 13.95
N ALA A 24 13.56 -12.44 13.35
CA ALA A 24 12.46 -11.51 13.55
C ALA A 24 11.16 -11.99 12.87
N VAL A 25 11.25 -12.77 11.78
CA VAL A 25 10.08 -13.33 11.07
C VAL A 25 9.23 -14.23 11.97
N PRO A 26 9.75 -15.30 12.61
CA PRO A 26 8.95 -16.12 13.52
C PRO A 26 8.51 -15.34 14.77
N MET A 27 9.25 -14.30 15.18
CA MET A 27 8.82 -13.41 16.27
C MET A 27 7.60 -12.55 15.89
N ALA A 28 7.47 -12.17 14.62
CA ALA A 28 6.28 -11.50 14.10
C ALA A 28 5.07 -12.46 14.02
N LEU A 29 5.32 -13.76 13.85
CA LEU A 29 4.30 -14.83 13.83
C LEU A 29 3.83 -15.29 15.22
N ARG A 30 4.19 -14.57 16.29
CA ARG A 30 3.69 -14.90 17.64
C ARG A 30 2.17 -14.73 17.69
N PRO A 31 1.43 -15.58 18.44
CA PRO A 31 -0.03 -15.54 18.47
C PRO A 31 -0.60 -14.16 18.80
N GLY A 32 -0.01 -13.45 19.76
CA GLY A 32 -0.45 -12.10 20.12
C GLY A 32 -0.29 -11.07 19.00
N ALA A 33 0.81 -11.14 18.24
CA ALA A 33 1.06 -10.24 17.12
C ALA A 33 0.15 -10.57 15.93
N LEU A 34 -0.07 -11.86 15.65
CA LEU A 34 -1.02 -12.31 14.63
C LEU A 34 -2.46 -11.91 14.95
N LEU A 35 -2.89 -12.02 16.21
CA LEU A 35 -4.22 -11.57 16.63
C LEU A 35 -4.39 -10.07 16.43
N LEU A 36 -3.39 -9.27 16.82
CA LEU A 36 -3.42 -7.83 16.62
C LEU A 36 -3.42 -7.46 15.13
N ALA A 37 -2.54 -8.05 14.32
CA ALA A 37 -2.48 -7.82 12.89
C ALA A 37 -3.80 -8.21 12.20
N THR A 38 -4.38 -9.35 12.56
CA THR A 38 -5.68 -9.80 12.04
C THR A 38 -6.78 -8.82 12.43
N PHE A 39 -6.81 -8.36 13.68
CA PHE A 39 -7.76 -7.35 14.12
C PHE A 39 -7.64 -6.06 13.31
N LEU A 40 -6.42 -5.56 13.08
CA LEU A 40 -6.18 -4.36 12.26
C LEU A 40 -6.68 -4.54 10.82
N VAL A 41 -6.38 -5.69 10.20
CA VAL A 41 -6.85 -6.01 8.84
C VAL A 41 -8.37 -6.11 8.79
N LEU A 42 -9.02 -6.69 9.80
CA LEU A 42 -10.47 -6.77 9.90
C LEU A 42 -11.10 -5.36 10.02
N VAL A 43 -10.55 -4.50 10.88
CA VAL A 43 -11.03 -3.12 11.05
C VAL A 43 -10.85 -2.33 9.75
N LEU A 44 -9.70 -2.46 9.09
CA LEU A 44 -9.44 -1.82 7.80
C LEU A 44 -10.41 -2.30 6.73
N SER A 45 -10.62 -3.62 6.64
CA SER A 45 -11.52 -4.25 5.67
C SER A 45 -12.98 -3.89 5.92
N LEU A 46 -13.40 -3.82 7.17
CA LEU A 46 -14.74 -3.40 7.55
C LEU A 46 -14.98 -1.93 7.16
N GLY A 47 -14.04 -1.04 7.47
CA GLY A 47 -14.12 0.37 7.10
C GLY A 47 -14.21 0.56 5.58
N GLY A 48 -13.41 -0.21 4.83
CA GLY A 48 -13.43 -0.18 3.37
C GLY A 48 -14.72 -0.71 2.76
N ARG A 49 -15.24 -1.84 3.27
CA ARG A 49 -16.53 -2.41 2.83
C ARG A 49 -17.71 -1.50 3.18
N LEU A 50 -17.66 -0.84 4.33
CA LEU A 50 -18.67 0.15 4.71
C LEU A 50 -18.65 1.34 3.74
N TRP A 51 -17.47 1.82 3.34
CA TRP A 51 -17.35 2.87 2.33
C TRP A 51 -17.98 2.46 0.99
N ASP A 52 -17.61 1.27 0.48
CA ASP A 52 -18.15 0.75 -0.77
C ASP A 52 -19.68 0.57 -0.72
N GLY A 53 -20.23 0.12 0.42
CA GLY A 53 -21.67 0.00 0.62
C GLY A 53 -22.41 1.35 0.63
N LEU A 54 -21.78 2.40 1.16
CA LEU A 54 -22.39 3.74 1.22
C LEU A 54 -22.29 4.51 -0.09
N ARG A 55 -21.20 4.33 -0.86
CA ARG A 55 -20.96 5.05 -2.12
C ARG A 55 -21.45 4.32 -3.35
N GLY A 56 -21.55 3.00 -3.30
CA GLY A 56 -21.80 2.16 -4.46
C GLY A 56 -20.55 1.98 -5.34
N PRO A 57 -20.70 1.36 -6.52
CA PRO A 57 -19.59 1.09 -7.42
C PRO A 57 -19.12 2.37 -8.12
N VAL A 58 -17.86 2.74 -7.94
CA VAL A 58 -17.24 3.94 -8.54
C VAL A 58 -16.21 3.59 -9.62
N VAL A 59 -15.65 2.38 -9.57
CA VAL A 59 -14.60 1.94 -10.48
C VAL A 59 -15.17 1.02 -11.54
N GLU A 60 -15.19 1.52 -12.78
CA GLU A 60 -15.58 0.76 -13.96
C GLU A 60 -14.59 -0.38 -14.26
N PRO A 61 -15.05 -1.50 -14.82
CA PRO A 61 -14.17 -2.53 -15.34
C PRO A 61 -13.30 -1.96 -16.45
N PRO A 62 -12.02 -2.35 -16.56
CA PRO A 62 -11.38 -3.53 -15.95
C PRO A 62 -10.68 -3.29 -14.59
N GLY A 63 -10.97 -2.17 -13.89
CA GLY A 63 -10.42 -1.86 -12.57
C GLY A 63 -9.32 -0.78 -12.59
N LEU A 64 -8.58 -0.67 -11.46
CA LEU A 64 -7.58 0.40 -11.24
C LEU A 64 -6.24 0.16 -11.94
N LEU A 65 -5.90 -1.09 -12.27
CA LEU A 65 -4.59 -1.44 -12.84
C LEU A 65 -4.48 -1.22 -14.35
N ARG A 66 -5.54 -0.72 -14.99
CA ARG A 66 -5.58 -0.47 -16.42
C ARG A 66 -5.94 1.00 -16.67
N PRO A 67 -5.49 1.57 -17.80
CA PRO A 67 -5.78 2.94 -18.16
C PRO A 67 -7.29 3.21 -18.13
N VAL A 68 -7.64 4.49 -17.90
CA VAL A 68 -9.03 4.97 -17.83
C VAL A 68 -9.84 4.35 -18.98
N PRO A 69 -11.00 3.72 -18.69
CA PRO A 69 -11.76 3.00 -19.69
C PRO A 69 -12.07 3.89 -20.90
N THR A 70 -11.65 3.45 -22.08
CA THR A 70 -12.04 4.08 -23.34
C THR A 70 -13.46 3.66 -23.69
N GLU A 71 -14.14 4.42 -24.55
CA GLU A 71 -15.46 4.03 -25.04
C GLU A 71 -15.45 2.66 -25.74
N ALA A 72 -14.33 2.31 -26.40
CA ALA A 72 -14.12 0.99 -26.96
C ALA A 72 -14.12 -0.12 -25.88
N THR A 73 -13.46 0.12 -24.74
CA THR A 73 -13.45 -0.81 -23.60
C THR A 73 -14.85 -0.97 -23.01
N ARG A 74 -15.59 0.13 -22.84
CA ARG A 74 -16.98 0.08 -22.35
C ARG A 74 -17.89 -0.71 -23.29
N ASN A 75 -17.77 -0.48 -24.59
CA ASN A 75 -18.53 -1.21 -25.60
C ASN A 75 -18.16 -2.69 -25.64
N ALA A 76 -16.88 -3.04 -25.43
CA ALA A 76 -16.46 -4.43 -25.32
C ALA A 76 -17.07 -5.13 -24.08
N VAL A 77 -17.07 -4.47 -22.92
CA VAL A 77 -17.72 -4.99 -21.69
C VAL A 77 -19.22 -5.17 -21.91
N ARG A 78 -19.92 -4.18 -22.47
CA ARG A 78 -21.36 -4.27 -22.80
C ARG A 78 -21.66 -5.40 -23.78
N THR A 79 -20.86 -5.52 -24.84
CA THR A 79 -21.00 -6.59 -25.84
C THR A 79 -20.79 -7.96 -25.19
N ARG A 80 -19.83 -8.08 -24.26
CA ARG A 80 -19.56 -9.33 -23.55
C ARG A 80 -20.68 -9.69 -22.59
N LEU A 81 -21.18 -8.73 -21.80
CA LEU A 81 -22.36 -8.92 -20.94
C LEU A 81 -23.56 -9.37 -21.76
N PHE A 82 -23.84 -8.71 -22.88
CA PHE A 82 -24.93 -9.09 -23.77
C PHE A 82 -24.74 -10.50 -24.35
N ALA A 83 -23.52 -10.88 -24.73
CA ALA A 83 -23.23 -12.22 -25.22
C ALA A 83 -23.53 -13.30 -24.16
N ILE A 84 -23.07 -13.11 -22.92
CA ILE A 84 -23.32 -14.02 -21.79
C ILE A 84 -24.84 -14.11 -21.50
N THR A 85 -25.53 -12.97 -21.46
CA THR A 85 -27.00 -12.94 -21.33
C THR A 85 -27.66 -13.73 -22.47
N SER A 86 -27.19 -13.55 -23.69
CA SER A 86 -27.79 -14.21 -24.86
C SER A 86 -27.57 -15.72 -24.89
N GLU A 87 -26.47 -16.19 -24.27
CA GLU A 87 -26.10 -17.60 -24.17
C GLU A 87 -26.89 -18.32 -23.07
N PHE A 88 -27.03 -17.70 -21.89
CA PHE A 88 -27.57 -18.38 -20.71
C PHE A 88 -29.00 -17.98 -20.33
N VAL A 89 -29.54 -16.88 -20.87
CA VAL A 89 -30.89 -16.36 -20.57
C VAL A 89 -31.84 -16.61 -21.75
N PRO A 90 -32.90 -17.45 -21.61
CA PRO A 90 -33.95 -17.62 -22.61
C PRO A 90 -34.56 -16.29 -23.04
N ARG A 91 -35.02 -16.20 -24.29
CA ARG A 91 -35.47 -14.91 -24.87
C ARG A 91 -36.71 -14.33 -24.20
N ASP A 92 -37.56 -15.19 -23.67
CA ASP A 92 -38.82 -14.88 -22.97
C ASP A 92 -38.60 -14.32 -21.55
N GLU A 93 -37.49 -14.66 -20.91
CA GLU A 93 -37.12 -14.18 -19.58
C GLU A 93 -36.22 -12.93 -19.62
N ARG A 94 -35.83 -12.47 -20.81
CA ARG A 94 -35.05 -11.23 -20.95
C ARG A 94 -35.94 -10.00 -20.71
N PRO A 95 -35.45 -8.98 -19.99
CA PRO A 95 -36.10 -7.67 -19.90
C PRO A 95 -36.59 -7.19 -21.27
N ALA A 96 -37.84 -6.75 -21.37
CA ALA A 96 -38.46 -6.33 -22.63
C ALA A 96 -37.75 -5.13 -23.29
N ASP A 97 -36.95 -4.41 -22.52
CA ASP A 97 -36.16 -3.24 -22.88
C ASP A 97 -34.65 -3.54 -22.98
N LEU A 98 -34.24 -4.82 -23.07
CA LEU A 98 -32.82 -5.23 -23.11
C LEU A 98 -32.10 -4.74 -24.39
N GLN A 99 -31.80 -3.45 -24.43
CA GLN A 99 -30.84 -2.87 -25.34
C GLN A 99 -29.43 -3.30 -24.90
N ILE A 100 -28.49 -3.38 -25.84
CA ILE A 100 -27.08 -3.71 -25.58
C ILE A 100 -26.47 -2.85 -24.46
N ASN A 101 -27.02 -1.64 -24.24
CA ASN A 101 -26.54 -0.68 -23.25
C ASN A 101 -27.16 -0.84 -21.84
N ALA A 102 -28.17 -1.70 -21.67
CA ALA A 102 -28.97 -1.78 -20.44
C ALA A 102 -28.69 -3.03 -19.58
N VAL A 103 -27.80 -3.93 -20.02
CA VAL A 103 -27.47 -5.14 -19.24
C VAL A 103 -26.63 -4.76 -18.03
N ASP A 104 -27.24 -4.76 -16.85
CA ASP A 104 -26.54 -4.60 -15.58
C ASP A 104 -25.84 -5.90 -15.18
N ALA A 105 -24.56 -5.81 -14.83
CA ALA A 105 -23.76 -6.95 -14.38
C ALA A 105 -24.31 -7.55 -13.07
N ALA A 106 -24.86 -6.72 -12.18
CA ALA A 106 -25.43 -7.20 -10.92
C ALA A 106 -26.69 -8.04 -11.15
N TRP A 107 -27.58 -7.58 -12.04
CA TRP A 107 -28.75 -8.35 -12.46
C TRP A 107 -28.34 -9.67 -13.12
N LEU A 108 -27.40 -9.64 -14.06
CA LEU A 108 -26.93 -10.84 -14.76
C LEU A 108 -26.30 -11.85 -13.80
N SER A 109 -25.50 -11.40 -12.82
CA SER A 109 -24.90 -12.28 -11.81
C SER A 109 -25.97 -12.96 -10.94
N SER A 110 -27.00 -12.21 -10.52
CA SER A 110 -28.15 -12.78 -9.79
C SER A 110 -28.90 -13.81 -10.62
N GLU A 111 -29.11 -13.53 -11.91
CA GLU A 111 -29.84 -14.41 -12.82
C GLU A 111 -29.07 -15.71 -13.10
N LEU A 112 -27.76 -15.61 -13.33
CA LEU A 112 -26.88 -16.78 -13.48
C LEU A 112 -26.86 -17.66 -12.23
N GLU A 113 -26.93 -17.06 -11.04
CA GLU A 113 -27.00 -17.81 -9.78
C GLU A 113 -28.32 -18.55 -9.60
N THR A 114 -29.46 -17.91 -9.92
CA THR A 114 -30.78 -18.59 -9.89
C THR A 114 -30.76 -19.81 -10.81
N ARG A 115 -30.31 -19.65 -12.05
CA ARG A 115 -30.24 -20.78 -12.99
C ARG A 115 -29.24 -21.84 -12.59
N ARG A 116 -28.13 -21.46 -11.94
CA ARG A 116 -27.16 -22.42 -11.43
C ARG A 116 -27.80 -23.34 -10.38
N ARG A 117 -28.67 -22.79 -9.53
CA ARG A 117 -29.44 -23.58 -8.54
C ARG A 117 -30.43 -24.50 -9.24
N ASP A 118 -31.20 -23.99 -10.20
CA ASP A 118 -32.16 -24.82 -10.94
C ASP A 118 -31.48 -25.97 -11.70
N ALA A 119 -30.34 -25.70 -12.35
CA ALA A 119 -29.55 -26.71 -13.05
C ALA A 119 -28.97 -27.75 -12.09
N HIS A 120 -28.58 -27.33 -10.88
CA HIS A 120 -28.13 -28.22 -9.83
C HIS A 120 -29.24 -29.15 -9.36
N ASP A 121 -30.45 -28.62 -9.13
CA ASP A 121 -31.62 -29.40 -8.72
C ASP A 121 -32.07 -30.39 -9.80
N ARG A 122 -31.86 -30.07 -11.09
CA ARG A 122 -32.10 -30.98 -12.22
C ARG A 122 -30.97 -32.00 -12.45
N GLY A 123 -29.86 -31.93 -11.70
CA GLY A 123 -28.71 -32.83 -11.87
C GLY A 123 -27.86 -32.56 -13.12
N GLU A 124 -27.97 -31.37 -13.72
CA GLU A 124 -27.24 -30.97 -14.93
C GLU A 124 -25.84 -30.43 -14.62
N THR A 125 -24.92 -31.29 -14.18
CA THR A 125 -23.56 -30.91 -13.74
C THR A 125 -22.80 -30.06 -14.77
N SER A 126 -22.87 -30.42 -16.06
CA SER A 126 -22.21 -29.66 -17.14
C SER A 126 -22.72 -28.23 -17.30
N LEU A 127 -24.00 -27.97 -17.04
CA LEU A 127 -24.59 -26.63 -17.10
C LEU A 127 -24.19 -25.82 -15.86
N VAL A 128 -24.19 -26.44 -14.68
CA VAL A 128 -23.71 -25.82 -13.43
C VAL A 128 -22.27 -25.31 -13.58
N ASP A 129 -21.38 -26.10 -14.17
CA ASP A 129 -19.99 -25.70 -14.38
C ASP A 129 -19.84 -24.53 -15.37
N ARG A 130 -20.70 -24.47 -16.40
CA ARG A 130 -20.70 -23.34 -17.35
C ARG A 130 -21.26 -22.07 -16.72
N LEU A 131 -22.37 -22.17 -15.99
CA LEU A 131 -22.97 -21.04 -15.28
C LEU A 131 -22.04 -20.49 -14.18
N THR A 132 -21.34 -21.38 -13.48
CA THR A 132 -20.34 -20.98 -12.48
C THR A 132 -19.21 -20.19 -13.13
N ARG A 133 -18.66 -20.66 -14.25
CA ARG A 133 -17.62 -19.92 -15.00
C ARG A 133 -18.11 -18.58 -15.55
N ALA A 134 -19.31 -18.55 -16.14
CA ALA A 134 -19.90 -17.32 -16.65
C ALA A 134 -20.13 -16.30 -15.52
N ARG A 135 -20.62 -16.76 -14.36
CA ARG A 135 -20.81 -15.90 -13.19
C ARG A 135 -19.49 -15.35 -12.66
N LEU A 136 -18.47 -16.20 -12.53
CA LEU A 136 -17.12 -15.77 -12.14
C LEU A 136 -16.58 -14.74 -13.13
N GLU A 137 -16.76 -14.94 -14.44
CA GLU A 137 -16.35 -13.96 -15.45
C GLU A 137 -17.07 -12.61 -15.26
N VAL A 138 -18.38 -12.62 -15.04
CA VAL A 138 -19.16 -11.40 -14.79
C VAL A 138 -18.66 -10.70 -13.52
N ASP A 139 -18.60 -11.39 -12.39
CA ASP A 139 -18.21 -10.83 -11.10
C ASP A 139 -16.74 -10.37 -11.05
N GLU A 140 -15.84 -11.09 -11.74
CA GLU A 140 -14.41 -10.80 -11.73
C GLU A 140 -14.00 -9.72 -12.73
N THR A 141 -14.61 -9.70 -13.91
CA THR A 141 -14.11 -8.91 -15.04
C THR A 141 -15.07 -7.86 -15.57
N LEU A 142 -16.38 -8.00 -15.34
CA LEU A 142 -17.41 -7.15 -15.94
C LEU A 142 -18.21 -6.33 -14.91
N SER A 143 -18.21 -6.75 -13.65
CA SER A 143 -18.90 -6.04 -12.57
C SER A 143 -18.12 -4.80 -12.12
N PRO A 144 -18.76 -3.62 -12.08
CA PRO A 144 -18.13 -2.44 -11.52
C PRO A 144 -17.92 -2.63 -10.02
N ARG A 145 -16.85 -2.06 -9.47
CA ARG A 145 -16.46 -2.27 -8.08
C ARG A 145 -16.46 -0.98 -7.29
N GLY A 146 -16.64 -1.13 -5.97
CA GLY A 146 -16.33 -0.05 -5.04
C GLY A 146 -14.84 0.30 -5.05
N ALA A 147 -14.52 1.49 -4.53
CA ALA A 147 -13.16 1.99 -4.47
C ALA A 147 -12.26 1.10 -3.61
N PHE A 148 -12.77 0.59 -2.48
CA PHE A 148 -12.00 -0.30 -1.61
C PHE A 148 -11.77 -1.67 -2.25
N ALA A 149 -12.82 -2.31 -2.76
CA ALA A 149 -12.71 -3.63 -3.40
C ALA A 149 -11.77 -3.62 -4.62
N SER A 150 -11.79 -2.55 -5.41
CA SER A 150 -10.87 -2.40 -6.53
C SER A 150 -9.43 -2.12 -6.08
N THR A 151 -9.25 -1.34 -5.01
CA THR A 151 -7.93 -1.07 -4.41
C THR A 151 -7.33 -2.35 -3.81
N SER A 152 -8.08 -3.12 -3.04
CA SER A 152 -7.58 -4.33 -2.39
C SER A 152 -7.15 -5.38 -3.42
N LEU A 153 -7.92 -5.55 -4.50
CA LEU A 153 -7.52 -6.41 -5.61
C LEU A 153 -6.25 -5.89 -6.29
N ALA A 154 -6.20 -4.59 -6.59
CA ALA A 154 -5.04 -3.97 -7.24
C ALA A 154 -3.76 -4.15 -6.40
N VAL A 155 -3.86 -3.90 -5.09
CA VAL A 155 -2.77 -4.13 -4.12
C VAL A 155 -2.35 -5.59 -4.12
N SER A 156 -3.29 -6.54 -4.05
CA SER A 156 -2.97 -7.97 -4.03
C SER A 156 -2.21 -8.40 -5.27
N VAL A 157 -2.70 -8.03 -6.46
CA VAL A 157 -2.04 -8.34 -7.75
C VAL A 157 -0.65 -7.72 -7.84
N LEU A 158 -0.48 -6.48 -7.38
CA LEU A 158 0.83 -5.81 -7.42
C LEU A 158 1.80 -6.41 -6.39
N LEU A 159 1.33 -6.79 -5.20
CA LEU A 159 2.15 -7.50 -4.21
C LEU A 159 2.63 -8.86 -4.74
N ASP A 160 1.75 -9.63 -5.38
CA ASP A 160 2.11 -10.91 -6.00
C ASP A 160 3.17 -10.72 -7.08
N ARG A 161 3.06 -9.67 -7.91
CA ARG A 161 4.08 -9.32 -8.91
C ARG A 161 5.41 -8.94 -8.28
N ILE A 162 5.39 -8.19 -7.16
CA ILE A 162 6.61 -7.84 -6.44
C ILE A 162 7.29 -9.11 -5.92
N VAL A 163 6.54 -9.99 -5.26
CA VAL A 163 7.05 -11.26 -4.72
C VAL A 163 7.58 -12.16 -5.83
N GLN A 164 6.81 -12.33 -6.91
CA GLN A 164 7.22 -13.13 -8.06
C GLN A 164 8.50 -12.57 -8.70
N GLY A 165 8.61 -11.25 -8.87
CA GLY A 165 9.83 -10.62 -9.38
C GLY A 165 11.04 -10.83 -8.46
N VAL A 166 10.85 -10.81 -7.14
CA VAL A 166 11.93 -11.12 -6.18
C VAL A 166 12.35 -12.59 -6.28
N VAL A 167 11.40 -13.52 -6.34
CA VAL A 167 11.65 -14.97 -6.40
C VAL A 167 12.29 -15.39 -7.72
N THR A 168 11.88 -14.78 -8.83
CA THR A 168 12.42 -15.04 -10.17
C THR A 168 13.68 -14.24 -10.49
N LEU A 169 14.17 -13.43 -9.54
CA LEU A 169 15.31 -12.53 -9.72
C LEU A 169 15.13 -11.56 -10.91
N ALA A 170 13.89 -11.09 -11.13
CA ALA A 170 13.51 -10.08 -12.10
C ALA A 170 13.25 -8.73 -11.40
N PRO A 171 14.31 -8.00 -10.96
CA PRO A 171 14.15 -6.80 -10.14
C PRO A 171 13.39 -5.67 -10.85
N MET A 172 13.44 -5.61 -12.18
CA MET A 172 12.71 -4.61 -12.95
C MET A 172 11.19 -4.79 -12.81
N GLU A 173 10.69 -6.02 -12.81
CA GLU A 173 9.26 -6.30 -12.61
C GLU A 173 8.81 -5.88 -11.19
N SER A 174 9.63 -6.16 -10.17
CA SER A 174 9.35 -5.73 -8.79
C SER A 174 9.37 -4.20 -8.66
N ILE A 175 10.33 -3.51 -9.29
CA ILE A 175 10.42 -2.04 -9.25
C ILE A 175 9.23 -1.41 -9.96
N GLU A 176 8.84 -1.94 -11.12
CA GLU A 176 7.67 -1.45 -11.87
C GLU A 176 6.38 -1.65 -11.07
N ALA A 177 6.15 -2.85 -10.54
CA ALA A 177 4.98 -3.15 -9.72
C ALA A 177 4.94 -2.29 -8.44
N PHE A 178 6.10 -2.01 -7.83
CA PHE A 178 6.21 -1.10 -6.70
C PHE A 178 5.89 0.35 -7.09
N GLY A 179 6.39 0.82 -8.24
CA GLY A 179 6.06 2.13 -8.79
C GLY A 179 4.55 2.30 -9.01
N LEU A 180 3.92 1.29 -9.62
CA LEU A 180 2.48 1.24 -9.81
C LEU A 180 1.70 1.27 -8.49
N LEU A 181 2.19 0.55 -7.47
CA LEU A 181 1.56 0.47 -6.16
C LEU A 181 1.62 1.79 -5.39
N VAL A 182 2.77 2.46 -5.42
CA VAL A 182 3.05 3.63 -4.58
C VAL A 182 2.69 4.95 -5.26
N LEU A 183 2.84 5.07 -6.58
CA LEU A 183 2.65 6.33 -7.30
C LEU A 183 1.36 6.31 -8.12
N ASP A 184 1.19 5.32 -9.00
CA ASP A 184 0.09 5.33 -9.95
C ASP A 184 -1.25 5.00 -9.30
N LEU A 185 -1.30 3.99 -8.42
CA LEU A 185 -2.54 3.57 -7.76
C LEU A 185 -3.18 4.70 -6.94
N PRO A 186 -2.47 5.45 -6.07
CA PRO A 186 -3.05 6.61 -5.39
C PRO A 186 -3.47 7.73 -6.34
N ALA A 187 -2.70 8.00 -7.40
CA ALA A 187 -3.04 9.03 -8.39
C ALA A 187 -4.31 8.66 -9.17
N ASP A 188 -4.47 7.38 -9.51
CA ASP A 188 -5.63 6.83 -10.18
C ASP A 188 -6.88 6.84 -9.29
N LEU A 189 -6.72 6.50 -8.02
CA LEU A 189 -7.79 6.62 -7.03
C LEU A 189 -8.20 8.08 -6.82
N TRP A 190 -7.24 9.01 -6.78
CA TRP A 190 -7.55 10.44 -6.65
C TRP A 190 -8.37 10.98 -7.82
N ARG A 191 -8.14 10.47 -9.03
CA ARG A 191 -8.92 10.83 -10.21
C ARG A 191 -10.35 10.27 -10.18
N ARG A 192 -10.55 9.08 -9.60
CA ARG A 192 -11.84 8.36 -9.59
C ARG A 192 -12.70 8.65 -8.35
N ASP A 193 -12.12 8.60 -7.15
CA ASP A 193 -12.82 8.85 -5.88
C ASP A 193 -11.90 9.58 -4.87
N ARG A 194 -11.93 10.92 -4.90
CA ARG A 194 -11.19 11.76 -3.95
C ARG A 194 -11.67 11.56 -2.51
N GLY A 195 -12.95 11.30 -2.32
CA GLY A 195 -13.54 11.10 -1.00
C GLY A 195 -12.93 9.88 -0.32
N PHE A 196 -12.81 8.79 -1.08
CA PHE A 196 -12.15 7.57 -0.63
C PHE A 196 -10.70 7.86 -0.24
N VAL A 197 -9.91 8.45 -1.14
CA VAL A 197 -8.48 8.71 -0.86
C VAL A 197 -8.27 9.55 0.40
N VAL A 198 -9.06 10.60 0.61
CA VAL A 198 -8.90 11.46 1.79
C VAL A 198 -9.42 10.78 3.06
N ILE A 199 -10.69 10.38 3.08
CA ILE A 199 -11.35 9.91 4.31
C ILE A 199 -10.83 8.53 4.70
N PHE A 200 -10.84 7.58 3.76
CA PHE A 200 -10.33 6.24 4.02
C PHE A 200 -8.80 6.25 4.15
N GLY A 201 -8.08 7.10 3.40
CA GLY A 201 -6.63 7.24 3.56
C GLY A 201 -6.23 7.74 4.94
N ILE A 202 -6.90 8.76 5.50
CA ILE A 202 -6.66 9.21 6.89
C ILE A 202 -6.95 8.10 7.88
N PHE A 203 -8.09 7.41 7.72
CA PHE A 203 -8.47 6.30 8.59
C PHE A 203 -7.44 5.16 8.54
N ALA A 204 -7.06 4.72 7.35
CA ALA A 204 -6.07 3.68 7.14
C ALA A 204 -4.70 4.09 7.69
N PHE A 205 -4.27 5.33 7.44
CA PHE A 205 -3.01 5.86 7.93
C PHE A 205 -2.95 5.88 9.47
N MET A 206 -4.00 6.36 10.14
CA MET A 206 -4.08 6.32 11.60
C MET A 206 -4.03 4.89 12.13
N LEU A 207 -4.81 3.98 11.53
CA LEU A 207 -4.88 2.58 11.94
C LEU A 207 -3.53 1.88 11.76
N LEU A 208 -2.83 2.11 10.64
CA LEU A 208 -1.52 1.56 10.35
C LEU A 208 -0.42 2.18 11.22
N SER A 209 -0.49 3.47 11.52
CA SER A 209 0.45 4.13 12.44
C SER A 209 0.35 3.53 13.86
N ILE A 210 -0.87 3.40 14.38
CA ILE A 210 -1.12 2.83 15.70
C ILE A 210 -0.77 1.34 15.72
N GLY A 211 -1.25 0.59 14.74
CA GLY A 211 -1.03 -0.85 14.64
C GLY A 211 0.44 -1.21 14.43
N GLY A 212 1.12 -0.49 13.52
CA GLY A 212 2.54 -0.62 13.23
C GLY A 212 3.40 -0.34 14.46
N GLY A 213 3.14 0.75 15.17
CA GLY A 213 3.85 1.07 16.42
C GLY A 213 3.69 -0.02 17.50
N ALA A 214 2.49 -0.57 17.65
CA ALA A 214 2.22 -1.65 18.59
C ALA A 214 2.95 -2.95 18.20
N LEU A 215 2.88 -3.35 16.93
CA LEU A 215 3.59 -4.53 16.40
C LEU A 215 5.11 -4.39 16.54
N CYS A 216 5.67 -3.24 16.18
CA CYS A 216 7.10 -2.95 16.36
C CYS A 216 7.52 -3.04 17.83
N ARG A 217 6.68 -2.61 18.77
CA ARG A 217 6.99 -2.72 20.21
C ARG A 217 6.95 -4.16 20.70
N MET A 218 5.97 -4.95 20.26
CA MET A 218 5.89 -6.37 20.61
C MET A 218 7.11 -7.14 20.09
N THR A 219 7.54 -6.87 18.86
CA THR A 219 8.74 -7.52 18.28
C THR A 219 10.02 -7.02 18.95
N ALA A 220 10.14 -5.73 19.27
CA ALA A 220 11.29 -5.20 20.01
C ALA A 220 11.47 -5.86 21.39
N ILE A 221 10.38 -5.99 22.16
CA ILE A 221 10.42 -6.64 23.49
C ILE A 221 10.73 -8.14 23.36
N ALA A 222 10.21 -8.79 22.31
CA ALA A 222 10.52 -10.19 22.01
C ALA A 222 12.01 -10.40 21.70
N ILE A 223 12.60 -9.53 20.88
CA ILE A 223 14.03 -9.56 20.54
C ILE A 223 14.90 -9.27 21.77
N ALA A 224 14.42 -8.45 22.70
CA ALA A 224 15.10 -8.15 23.96
C ALA A 224 15.02 -9.28 25.00
N GLU A 225 14.47 -10.46 24.63
CA GLU A 225 14.33 -11.64 25.50
C GLU A 225 13.56 -11.35 26.80
N ARG A 226 12.67 -10.36 26.77
CA ARG A 226 11.79 -10.00 27.89
C ARG A 226 10.49 -10.83 27.86
N PRO A 227 9.74 -10.89 28.97
CA PRO A 227 8.41 -11.48 28.99
C PRO A 227 7.54 -10.91 27.86
N ALA A 228 6.73 -11.77 27.23
CA ALA A 228 5.88 -11.35 26.12
C ALA A 228 4.93 -10.24 26.56
N LEU A 229 4.95 -9.10 25.86
CA LEU A 229 4.03 -8.01 26.12
C LEU A 229 2.63 -8.40 25.59
N PRO A 230 1.56 -8.31 26.40
CA PRO A 230 0.22 -8.59 25.92
C PRO A 230 -0.19 -7.55 24.86
N PRO A 231 -1.00 -7.94 23.84
CA PRO A 231 -1.41 -7.04 22.77
C PRO A 231 -2.13 -5.76 23.26
N SER A 232 -2.87 -5.85 24.36
CA SER A 232 -3.56 -4.71 24.99
C SER A 232 -2.59 -3.62 25.42
N ASP A 233 -1.46 -4.00 26.02
CA ASP A 233 -0.47 -3.06 26.55
C ASP A 233 0.33 -2.43 25.41
N ALA A 234 0.63 -3.22 24.37
CA ALA A 234 1.23 -2.72 23.14
C ALA A 234 0.33 -1.68 22.46
N MET A 235 -0.97 -1.98 22.37
CA MET A 235 -1.96 -1.09 21.78
C MET A 235 -2.17 0.17 22.62
N SER A 236 -2.26 0.05 23.94
CA SER A 236 -2.36 1.19 24.86
C SER A 236 -1.15 2.13 24.76
N PHE A 237 0.05 1.56 24.71
CA PHE A 237 1.26 2.34 24.44
C PHE A 237 1.17 3.09 23.11
N SER A 238 0.77 2.40 22.03
CA SER A 238 0.68 3.01 20.72
C SER A 238 -0.39 4.10 20.64
N LEU A 239 -1.56 3.86 21.23
CA LEU A 239 -2.63 4.84 21.38
C LEU A 239 -2.22 6.05 22.20
N SER A 240 -1.37 5.89 23.23
CA SER A 240 -0.88 7.04 23.99
C SER A 240 0.07 7.94 23.20
N ARG A 241 0.61 7.44 22.07
CA ARG A 241 1.66 8.09 21.25
C ARG A 241 1.33 8.09 19.76
N TRP A 242 0.06 7.96 19.40
CA TRP A 242 -0.35 7.83 18.00
C TRP A 242 0.06 9.04 17.16
N THR A 243 0.05 10.24 17.74
CA THR A 243 0.53 11.47 17.09
C THR A 243 2.01 11.39 16.79
N SER A 244 2.82 10.87 17.70
CA SER A 244 4.27 10.69 17.47
C SER A 244 4.54 9.74 16.31
N PHE A 245 3.79 8.64 16.19
CA PHE A 245 3.92 7.72 15.06
C PHE A 245 3.44 8.36 13.74
N ALA A 246 2.24 8.94 13.74
CA ALA A 246 1.66 9.57 12.56
C ALA A 246 2.52 10.73 12.03
N PHE A 247 2.96 11.63 12.91
CA PHE A 247 3.79 12.76 12.49
C PHE A 247 5.25 12.38 12.24
N ALA A 248 5.77 11.28 12.81
CA ALA A 248 7.09 10.79 12.42
C ALA A 248 7.14 10.48 10.92
N GLU A 249 6.09 9.87 10.38
CA GLU A 249 6.02 9.52 8.96
C GLU A 249 5.61 10.72 8.09
N LEU A 250 4.75 11.61 8.59
CA LEU A 250 4.19 12.73 7.81
C LEU A 250 5.05 14.01 7.83
N LEU A 251 5.87 14.22 8.86
CA LEU A 251 6.63 15.47 9.00
C LEU A 251 7.67 15.68 7.87
N PRO A 252 8.47 14.67 7.45
CA PRO A 252 9.41 14.86 6.35
C PRO A 252 8.76 15.20 4.99
N PRO A 253 7.69 14.53 4.52
CA PRO A 253 7.04 14.91 3.27
C PRO A 253 6.35 16.27 3.38
N LEU A 254 5.83 16.65 4.57
CA LEU A 254 5.34 18.02 4.80
C LEU A 254 6.47 19.05 4.70
N PHE A 255 7.64 18.76 5.25
CA PHE A 255 8.83 19.61 5.15
C PHE A 255 9.28 19.77 3.69
N VAL A 256 9.40 18.65 2.96
CA VAL A 256 9.73 18.63 1.53
C VAL A 256 8.69 19.41 0.72
N GLY A 257 7.41 19.20 0.98
CA GLY A 257 6.31 19.95 0.35
C GLY A 257 6.37 21.45 0.65
N GLY A 258 6.74 21.84 1.87
CA GLY A 258 6.99 23.23 2.25
C GLY A 258 8.15 23.86 1.48
N LEU A 259 9.25 23.13 1.28
CA LEU A 259 10.38 23.59 0.46
C LEU A 259 9.97 23.78 -1.01
N PHE A 260 9.19 22.85 -1.57
CA PHE A 260 8.65 22.99 -2.92
C PHE A 260 7.67 24.16 -3.03
N LEU A 261 6.85 24.42 -2.01
CA LEU A 261 5.94 25.56 -1.99
C LEU A 261 6.71 26.89 -2.02
N VAL A 262 7.75 27.02 -1.18
CA VAL A 262 8.63 28.20 -1.18
C VAL A 262 9.33 28.37 -2.52
N GLY A 263 9.87 27.29 -3.10
CA GLY A 263 10.47 27.31 -4.42
C GLY A 263 9.49 27.70 -5.54
N GLY A 264 8.24 27.22 -5.46
CA GLY A 264 7.18 27.55 -6.40
C GLY A 264 6.75 29.01 -6.32
N ILE A 265 6.67 29.57 -5.10
CA ILE A 265 6.41 31.00 -4.89
C ILE A 265 7.55 31.84 -5.47
N ALA A 266 8.81 31.46 -5.21
CA ALA A 266 9.98 32.13 -5.77
C ALA A 266 9.98 32.08 -7.31
N ALA A 267 9.65 30.93 -7.90
CA ALA A 267 9.52 30.78 -9.35
C ALA A 267 8.40 31.64 -9.93
N LEU A 268 7.29 31.82 -9.21
CA LEU A 268 6.20 32.72 -9.62
C LEU A 268 6.64 34.19 -9.60
N LEU A 269 7.41 34.61 -8.58
CA LEU A 269 7.99 35.95 -8.46
C LEU A 269 8.98 36.26 -9.60
N MET A 270 9.74 35.27 -10.07
CA MET A 270 10.67 35.41 -11.21
C MET A 270 9.98 35.66 -12.56
N ARG A 271 8.64 35.55 -12.65
CA ARG A 271 7.93 35.96 -13.89
C ARG A 271 7.88 37.47 -14.09
N VAL A 272 8.29 38.26 -13.09
CA VAL A 272 8.32 39.73 -13.16
C VAL A 272 9.70 40.18 -13.68
N PRO A 273 9.81 40.85 -14.84
CA PRO A 273 11.09 41.17 -15.49
C PRO A 273 12.07 41.99 -14.63
N VAL A 274 11.55 42.80 -13.71
CA VAL A 274 12.34 43.64 -12.80
C VAL A 274 13.08 42.81 -11.75
N LEU A 275 12.64 41.57 -11.51
CA LEU A 275 13.21 40.67 -10.52
C LEU A 275 14.34 39.79 -11.07
N ASP A 276 14.70 39.85 -12.36
CA ASP A 276 15.67 38.91 -12.97
C ASP A 276 17.04 38.91 -12.29
N MET A 277 17.55 40.08 -11.89
CA MET A 277 18.84 40.19 -11.20
C MET A 277 18.78 39.62 -9.77
N ILE A 278 17.66 39.80 -9.06
CA ILE A 278 17.39 39.16 -7.77
C ILE A 278 17.21 37.65 -7.97
N GLY A 279 16.60 37.26 -9.09
CA GLY A 279 16.34 35.89 -9.48
C GLY A 279 17.62 35.07 -9.63
N GLY A 280 18.71 35.66 -10.12
CA GLY A 280 20.02 35.00 -10.17
C GLY A 280 20.56 34.59 -8.79
N VAL A 281 20.43 35.45 -7.77
CA VAL A 281 20.81 35.11 -6.38
C VAL A 281 19.82 34.11 -5.79
N LEU A 282 18.52 34.32 -6.03
CA LEU A 282 17.45 33.43 -5.57
C LEU A 282 17.54 32.04 -6.19
N TYR A 283 18.15 31.90 -7.37
CA TYR A 283 18.40 30.62 -8.02
C TYR A 283 19.38 29.76 -7.22
N GLY A 284 20.45 30.36 -6.67
CA GLY A 284 21.35 29.65 -5.76
C GLY A 284 20.64 29.14 -4.50
N VAL A 285 19.76 29.97 -3.93
CA VAL A 285 18.88 29.56 -2.81
C VAL A 285 17.95 28.43 -3.24
N ALA A 286 17.31 28.54 -4.41
CA ALA A 286 16.41 27.51 -4.93
C ALA A 286 17.12 26.17 -5.16
N LEU A 287 18.34 26.17 -5.72
CA LEU A 287 19.17 24.97 -5.86
C LEU A 287 19.49 24.34 -4.50
N PHE A 288 19.86 25.16 -3.52
CA PHE A 288 20.15 24.69 -2.17
C PHE A 288 18.90 24.10 -1.49
N LEU A 289 17.75 24.76 -1.58
CA LEU A 289 16.48 24.24 -1.07
C LEU A 289 16.06 22.95 -1.80
N GLY A 290 16.25 22.87 -3.11
CA GLY A 290 16.01 21.67 -3.92
C GLY A 290 16.92 20.52 -3.50
N PHE A 291 18.20 20.78 -3.24
CA PHE A 291 19.13 19.80 -2.68
C PHE A 291 18.69 19.31 -1.30
N LEU A 292 18.28 20.22 -0.40
CA LEU A 292 17.76 19.84 0.92
C LEU A 292 16.47 19.01 0.81
N ALA A 293 15.56 19.38 -0.09
CA ALA A 293 14.33 18.64 -0.34
C ALA A 293 14.62 17.24 -0.88
N ALA A 294 15.55 17.09 -1.83
CA ALA A 294 15.97 15.81 -2.37
C ALA A 294 16.62 14.93 -1.30
N LEU A 295 17.56 15.49 -0.52
CA LEU A 295 18.23 14.76 0.57
C LEU A 295 17.23 14.32 1.65
N ALA A 296 16.34 15.20 2.09
CA ALA A 296 15.30 14.89 3.06
C ALA A 296 14.31 13.83 2.53
N GLY A 297 13.92 13.94 1.26
CA GLY A 297 13.05 12.96 0.59
C GLY A 297 13.68 11.58 0.50
N ILE A 298 14.97 11.48 0.14
CA ILE A 298 15.70 10.21 0.10
C ILE A 298 15.84 9.61 1.50
N LEU A 299 16.25 10.41 2.49
CA LEU A 299 16.40 9.95 3.87
C LEU A 299 15.06 9.50 4.48
N TRP A 300 13.98 10.19 4.13
CA TRP A 300 12.64 9.76 4.50
C TRP A 300 12.27 8.44 3.83
N ALA A 301 12.33 8.35 2.50
CA ALA A 301 11.90 7.17 1.75
C ALA A 301 12.67 5.90 2.19
N VAL A 302 14.00 6.01 2.37
CA VAL A 302 14.84 4.89 2.83
C VAL A 302 14.68 4.65 4.33
N GLY A 303 14.35 5.70 5.10
CA GLY A 303 14.20 5.65 6.55
C GLY A 303 12.82 5.19 7.05
N LEU A 304 11.79 5.19 6.20
CA LEU A 304 10.42 4.81 6.53
C LEU A 304 10.34 3.46 7.27
N PRO A 305 11.03 2.38 6.85
CA PRO A 305 10.97 1.11 7.57
C PRO A 305 11.63 1.13 8.95
N LEU A 306 12.45 2.15 9.23
CA LEU A 306 13.26 2.27 10.45
C LEU A 306 12.72 3.31 11.45
N SER A 307 11.95 4.30 11.01
CA SER A 307 11.42 5.37 11.88
C SER A 307 10.47 4.83 12.96
N THR A 308 9.48 4.03 12.54
CA THR A 308 8.46 3.45 13.42
C THR A 308 9.05 2.49 14.46
N PRO A 309 9.96 1.54 14.12
CA PRO A 309 10.62 0.72 15.13
C PRO A 309 11.55 1.53 16.04
N ALA A 310 12.22 2.59 15.55
CA ALA A 310 13.04 3.46 16.41
C ALA A 310 12.21 4.15 17.50
N GLY A 311 11.02 4.66 17.14
CA GLY A 311 10.07 5.20 18.11
C GLY A 311 9.52 4.15 19.09
N ALA A 312 9.27 2.93 18.60
CA ALA A 312 8.71 1.85 19.41
C ALA A 312 9.67 1.27 20.46
N CYS A 313 10.97 1.19 20.15
CA CYS A 313 12.01 0.67 21.05
C CYS A 313 12.27 1.60 22.24
N ASP A 314 12.52 2.88 21.97
CA ASP A 314 13.06 3.81 22.97
C ASP A 314 12.02 4.81 23.49
N GLY A 315 10.80 4.79 22.96
CA GLY A 315 9.80 5.82 23.26
C GLY A 315 10.31 7.21 22.86
N ALA A 316 11.14 7.29 21.82
CA ALA A 316 11.62 8.54 21.26
C ALA A 316 10.46 9.32 20.64
N ASP A 317 10.53 10.65 20.69
CA ASP A 317 9.57 11.51 19.99
C ASP A 317 9.74 11.43 18.46
N MET A 318 8.76 11.95 17.73
CA MET A 318 8.69 11.87 16.26
C MET A 318 9.95 12.42 15.56
N ILE A 319 10.55 13.48 16.10
CA ILE A 319 11.74 14.10 15.53
C ILE A 319 12.99 13.27 15.86
N GLU A 320 13.10 12.82 17.10
CA GLU A 320 14.26 12.07 17.58
C GLU A 320 14.36 10.69 16.92
N SER A 321 13.23 9.99 16.77
CA SER A 321 13.17 8.70 16.05
C SER A 321 13.67 8.83 14.61
N ASN A 322 13.20 9.84 13.88
CA ASN A 322 13.67 10.14 12.52
C ASN A 322 15.15 10.50 12.47
N GLN A 323 15.63 11.35 13.38
CA GLN A 323 17.05 11.72 13.45
C GLN A 323 17.94 10.50 13.68
N ARG A 324 17.53 9.56 14.54
CA ARG A 324 18.26 8.31 14.79
C ARG A 324 18.27 7.41 13.54
N ALA A 325 17.13 7.26 12.88
CA ALA A 325 17.04 6.50 11.63
C ALA A 325 17.95 7.11 10.55
N TRP A 326 17.90 8.42 10.35
CA TRP A 326 18.73 9.11 9.37
C TRP A 326 20.22 9.08 9.72
N ALA A 327 20.58 9.25 10.99
CA ALA A 327 21.95 9.13 11.45
C ALA A 327 22.50 7.72 11.18
N TYR A 328 21.67 6.68 11.34
CA TYR A 328 22.05 5.31 10.99
C TYR A 328 22.29 5.15 9.49
N LEU A 329 21.38 5.64 8.66
CA LEU A 329 21.51 5.59 7.19
C LEU A 329 22.76 6.31 6.69
N LEU A 330 23.03 7.52 7.20
CA LEU A 330 24.17 8.33 6.79
C LEU A 330 25.51 7.77 7.27
N ARG A 331 25.55 7.17 8.47
CA ARG A 331 26.79 6.59 9.01
C ARG A 331 27.17 5.26 8.35
N ARG A 332 26.18 4.45 7.93
CA ARG A 332 26.41 3.10 7.40
C ARG A 332 25.46 2.76 6.24
N PRO A 333 25.53 3.49 5.11
CA PRO A 333 24.54 3.39 4.03
C PRO A 333 24.49 1.99 3.41
N LEU A 334 25.64 1.38 3.12
CA LEU A 334 25.70 0.03 2.55
C LEU A 334 25.11 -1.04 3.48
N LEU A 335 25.33 -0.88 4.79
CA LEU A 335 24.80 -1.83 5.77
C LEU A 335 23.28 -1.69 5.90
N ALA A 336 22.78 -0.46 5.93
CA ALA A 336 21.35 -0.20 5.96
C ALA A 336 20.64 -0.73 4.71
N LEU A 337 21.21 -0.50 3.52
CA LEU A 337 20.70 -1.07 2.27
C LEU A 337 20.74 -2.60 2.29
N GLY A 338 21.80 -3.20 2.82
CA GLY A 338 21.89 -4.65 3.01
C GLY A 338 20.81 -5.20 3.93
N TYR A 339 20.48 -4.48 5.01
CA TYR A 339 19.40 -4.87 5.93
C TYR A 339 18.01 -4.67 5.33
N LEU A 340 17.78 -3.61 4.55
CA LEU A 340 16.55 -3.42 3.80
C LEU A 340 16.36 -4.54 2.77
N GLY A 341 17.40 -4.86 2.01
CA GLY A 341 17.38 -5.98 1.05
C GLY A 341 17.11 -7.32 1.72
N ALA A 342 17.78 -7.62 2.83
CA ALA A 342 17.53 -8.82 3.62
C ALA A 342 16.10 -8.86 4.19
N GLY A 343 15.55 -7.72 4.60
CA GLY A 343 14.17 -7.59 5.04
C GLY A 343 13.16 -7.90 3.93
N ILE A 344 13.39 -7.39 2.72
CA ILE A 344 12.55 -7.68 1.54
C ILE A 344 12.59 -9.18 1.21
N VAL A 345 13.78 -9.78 1.22
CA VAL A 345 13.92 -11.23 0.97
C VAL A 345 13.23 -12.04 2.07
N ALA A 346 13.39 -11.67 3.34
CA ALA A 346 12.72 -12.34 4.45
C ALA A 346 11.20 -12.23 4.37
N TRP A 347 10.67 -11.06 3.96
CA TRP A 347 9.25 -10.86 3.70
C TRP A 347 8.76 -11.73 2.54
N ALA A 348 9.48 -11.76 1.41
CA ALA A 348 9.14 -12.58 0.27
C ALA A 348 9.13 -14.08 0.62
N LEU A 349 10.10 -14.54 1.42
CA LEU A 349 10.17 -15.94 1.87
C LEU A 349 9.12 -16.29 2.92
N GLY A 350 8.77 -15.37 3.82
CA GLY A 350 7.75 -15.59 4.85
C GLY A 350 6.31 -15.65 4.33
N LEU A 351 6.09 -15.31 3.06
CA LEU A 351 4.81 -15.46 2.38
C LEU A 351 4.60 -16.86 1.77
N PHE A 352 5.65 -17.69 1.69
CA PHE A 352 5.59 -19.08 1.23
C PHE A 352 5.39 -20.06 2.39
#